data_AF-A0A2A5RWP3-F1
#
_entry.id   AF-A0A2A5RWP3-F1
#
_cell.length_a   1.000
_cell.length_b   1.000
_cell.length_c   1.000
_cell.angle_alpha   90.00
_cell.angle_beta   90.00
_cell.angle_gamma   90.00
#
_symmetry.space_group_name_H-M   'P 1'
#
loop_
_entity.id
_entity.type
_entity.pdbx_description
1 polymer ?
#
loop_
_entity_poly.entity_id
_entity_poly.type
_entity_poly.pdbx_seq_one_letter_code
_entity_poly.pdbx_strand_id
1 'polypeptide(L)' 'MNVEEISNELAKINHYLEKCLWMDFEFAKMNSSDIIVAGRKDISSNNFSIDINFGRPYYLSSLLSWHMEIMDL' A
#
# COMPACT_ATOMS: atom_id res chain seq x y z
N MET A 1 -5.09 -12.11 -7.85
CA MET A 1 -5.39 -12.42 -6.45
C MET A 1 -6.86 -12.73 -6.31
N ASN A 2 -7.19 -13.87 -5.74
CA ASN A 2 -8.55 -14.18 -5.31
C ASN A 2 -8.83 -13.61 -3.90
N VAL A 3 -10.09 -13.68 -3.45
CA VAL A 3 -10.49 -13.14 -2.14
C VAL A 3 -9.75 -13.80 -0.98
N GLU A 4 -9.49 -15.10 -1.06
CA GLU A 4 -8.81 -15.86 -0.01
C GLU A 4 -7.34 -15.47 0.12
N GLU A 5 -6.63 -15.30 -1.00
CA GLU A 5 -5.26 -14.80 -1.03
C GLU A 5 -5.18 -13.40 -0.40
N ILE A 6 -6.13 -12.51 -0.74
CA ILE A 6 -6.22 -11.18 -0.14
C ILE A 6 -6.43 -11.28 1.36
N SER A 7 -7.39 -12.09 1.81
CA SER A 7 -7.65 -12.30 3.25
C SER A 7 -6.43 -12.83 3.99
N ASN A 8 -5.66 -13.73 3.37
CA ASN A 8 -4.44 -14.29 3.95
C ASN A 8 -3.33 -13.23 4.07
N GLU A 9 -3.12 -12.38 3.07
CA GLU A 9 -2.15 -11.28 3.17
C GLU A 9 -2.58 -10.23 4.21
N LEU A 10 -3.87 -9.89 4.27
CA LEU A 10 -4.41 -8.99 5.29
C LEU A 10 -4.20 -9.54 6.71
N ALA A 11 -4.38 -10.85 6.91
CA ALA A 11 -4.12 -11.48 8.21
C ALA A 11 -2.65 -11.37 8.63
N LYS A 12 -1.69 -11.52 7.71
CA LYS A 12 -0.26 -11.34 7.98
C LYS A 12 0.07 -9.91 8.36
N ILE A 13 -0.47 -8.94 7.60
CA ILE A 13 -0.31 -7.51 7.88
C ILE A 13 -0.84 -7.18 9.27
N ASN A 14 -2.08 -7.60 9.58
CA ASN A 14 -2.71 -7.35 10.87
C ASN A 14 -1.91 -7.98 12.02
N HIS A 15 -1.47 -9.23 11.89
CA HIS A 15 -0.67 -9.90 12.91
C HIS A 15 0.67 -9.19 13.18
N TYR A 16 1.27 -8.57 12.17
CA TYR A 16 2.45 -7.74 12.36
C TYR A 16 2.10 -6.42 13.06
N LEU A 17 1.01 -5.76 12.66
CA LEU A 17 0.55 -4.50 13.23
C LEU A 17 0.12 -4.63 14.70
N GLU A 18 -0.40 -5.78 15.14
CA GLU A 18 -0.71 -6.08 16.55
C GLU A 18 0.51 -5.92 17.48
N LYS A 19 1.73 -6.08 16.96
CA LYS A 19 2.98 -5.93 17.73
C LYS A 19 3.52 -4.50 17.70
N CYS A 20 2.84 -3.59 16.98
CA CYS A 20 3.23 -2.20 16.81
C CYS A 20 2.30 -1.31 17.65
N LEU A 21 2.87 -0.29 18.30
CA LEU A 21 2.03 0.72 18.98
C LEU A 21 1.25 1.56 17.96
N TRP A 22 1.88 1.83 16.82
CA TRP A 22 1.32 2.58 15.69
C TRP A 22 2.20 2.33 14.45
N MET A 23 1.67 2.70 13.28
CA MET A 23 2.34 2.63 11.99
C MET A 23 1.77 3.70 11.07
N ASP A 24 2.62 4.54 10.48
CA ASP A 24 2.22 5.46 9.43
C ASP A 24 2.36 4.78 8.07
N PHE A 25 1.39 4.99 7.20
CA PHE A 25 1.42 4.54 5.81
C PHE A 25 1.45 5.72 4.85
N GLU A 26 2.25 5.61 3.80
CA GLU A 26 2.36 6.61 2.74
C GLU A 26 2.52 5.98 1.36
N PHE A 27 2.26 6.77 0.31
CA PHE A 27 2.59 6.39 -1.06
C PHE A 27 4.10 6.51 -1.27
N ALA A 28 4.81 5.38 -1.18
CA ALA A 28 6.24 5.33 -1.49
C ALA A 28 6.52 5.40 -3.00
N LYS A 29 5.56 4.95 -3.81
CA LYS A 29 5.61 5.06 -5.28
C LYS A 29 4.19 5.19 -5.83
N MET A 30 3.99 6.13 -6.74
CA MET A 30 2.75 6.26 -7.50
C MET A 30 3.09 6.74 -8.92
N ASN A 31 3.08 5.81 -9.88
CA ASN A 31 3.29 6.11 -11.29
C ASN A 31 2.48 5.15 -12.19
N SER A 32 2.60 5.33 -13.51
CA SER A 32 1.88 4.58 -14.56
C SER A 32 2.07 3.06 -14.55
N SER A 33 2.92 2.53 -13.67
CA SER A 33 3.28 1.12 -13.63
C SER A 33 3.16 0.50 -12.27
N ASP A 34 3.35 1.25 -11.18
CA ASP A 34 3.31 0.72 -9.84
C ASP A 34 2.75 1.73 -8.85
N ILE A 35 1.86 1.22 -7.99
CA ILE A 35 1.45 1.89 -6.76
C ILE A 35 1.95 1.07 -5.58
N ILE A 36 2.83 1.67 -4.78
CA ILE A 36 3.38 1.09 -3.55
C ILE A 36 2.97 1.97 -2.38
N VAL A 37 2.25 1.36 -1.45
CA VAL A 37 1.97 1.94 -0.14
C VAL A 37 2.93 1.30 0.85
N ALA A 38 3.72 2.10 1.54
CA ALA A 38 4.72 1.61 2.48
C ALA A 38 4.42 2.08 3.90
N GLY A 39 4.68 1.21 4.88
CA GLY A 39 4.45 1.44 6.29
C GLY A 39 5.75 1.60 7.08
N ARG A 40 5.83 2.63 7.93
CA ARG A 40 6.94 2.81 8.89
C ARG A 40 6.44 3.23 10.28
N LYS A 41 7.14 2.75 11.31
CA LYS A 41 6.83 3.05 12.72
C LYS A 41 7.16 4.49 13.10
N ASP A 42 8.12 5.09 12.43
CA ASP A 42 8.57 6.46 12.69
C ASP A 42 9.08 7.02 11.36
N ILE A 43 8.69 8.25 11.04
CA ILE A 43 9.13 8.98 9.85
C ILE A 43 10.65 9.26 9.90
N SER A 44 11.24 9.29 11.09
CA SER A 44 12.69 9.42 11.29
C SER A 44 13.49 8.20 10.81
N SER A 45 12.82 7.04 10.65
CA SER A 45 13.38 5.83 10.06
C SER A 45 13.33 5.92 8.54
N ASN A 46 14.49 5.81 7.89
CA ASN A 46 14.58 5.69 6.43
C ASN A 46 14.10 4.33 5.88
N ASN A 47 13.79 3.36 6.75
CA ASN A 47 13.41 2.02 6.32
C ASN A 47 11.91 1.79 6.51
N PHE A 48 11.27 1.29 5.45
CA PHE A 48 9.91 0.76 5.50
C PHE A 48 9.91 -0.65 6.11
N SER A 49 8.88 -0.94 6.91
CA SER A 49 8.66 -2.25 7.53
C SER A 49 7.66 -3.10 6.75
N ILE A 50 6.79 -2.46 5.97
CA ILE A 50 5.78 -3.10 5.14
C ILE A 50 5.78 -2.38 3.80
N ASP A 51 5.84 -3.15 2.71
CA ASP A 51 5.58 -2.65 1.37
C ASP A 51 4.37 -3.39 0.80
N ILE A 52 3.33 -2.64 0.42
CA ILE A 52 2.12 -3.16 -0.22
C ILE A 52 2.15 -2.72 -1.68
N ASN A 53 2.45 -3.67 -2.57
CA ASN A 53 2.49 -3.43 -4.01
C ASN A 53 1.13 -3.75 -4.63
N PHE A 54 0.44 -2.72 -5.13
CA PHE A 54 -0.84 -2.83 -5.83
C PHE A 54 -0.67 -3.03 -7.35
N GLY A 55 0.56 -2.98 -7.87
CA GLY A 55 0.88 -3.10 -9.29
C GLY A 55 0.28 -1.95 -10.10
N ARG A 56 -0.40 -2.30 -11.19
CA ARG A 56 -1.18 -1.37 -12.05
C ARG A 56 -2.66 -1.46 -11.73
N PRO A 57 -3.16 -0.77 -10.68
CA PRO A 57 -4.58 -0.73 -10.42
C PRO A 57 -5.28 0.03 -11.55
N TYR A 58 -6.41 -0.49 -12.01
CA TYR A 58 -7.26 0.19 -13.00
C TYR A 58 -7.83 1.51 -12.48
N TYR A 59 -7.95 1.65 -11.16
CA TYR A 59 -8.55 2.79 -10.52
C TYR A 59 -7.97 2.99 -9.11
N LEU A 60 -7.63 4.24 -8.79
CA LEU A 60 -7.22 4.64 -7.45
C LEU A 60 -8.05 5.84 -6.97
N SER A 61 -8.59 5.73 -5.76
CA SER A 61 -9.21 6.84 -5.04
C SER A 61 -8.57 6.94 -3.66
N SER A 62 -8.15 8.14 -3.29
CA SER A 62 -7.66 8.45 -1.95
C SER A 62 -8.40 9.66 -1.40
N LEU A 63 -8.40 9.81 -0.07
CA LEU A 63 -9.18 10.84 0.63
C LEU A 63 -8.91 12.28 0.16
N LEU A 64 -7.75 12.54 -0.48
CA LEU A 64 -7.29 13.86 -0.92
C LEU A 64 -6.76 13.89 -2.36
N SER A 65 -6.89 12.80 -3.13
CA SER A 65 -6.38 12.74 -4.50
C SER A 65 -7.16 11.73 -5.35
N TRP A 66 -7.57 12.18 -6.53
CA TRP A 66 -8.22 11.37 -7.56
C TRP A 66 -7.28 11.31 -8.77
N HIS A 67 -6.87 10.11 -9.15
CA HIS A 67 -6.05 9.88 -10.33
C HIS A 67 -6.66 8.75 -11.16
N MET A 68 -7.15 9.08 -12.36
CA MET A 68 -7.43 8.07 -13.38
C MET A 68 -6.21 7.96 -14.27
N GLU A 69 -5.67 6.76 -14.42
CA GLU A 69 -4.82 6.47 -15.56
C GLU A 69 -5.72 6.35 -16.79
N ILE A 70 -5.55 7.27 -17.74
CA ILE A 70 -6.01 7.04 -19.10
C ILE A 70 -5.11 5.93 -19.64
N MET A 71 -5.69 4.76 -19.89
CA MET A 71 -5.00 3.74 -20.66
C MET A 71 -4.76 4.32 -22.06
N ASP A 72 -3.51 4.65 -22.39
CA ASP A 72 -3.12 4.78 -23.79
C ASP A 72 -3.33 3.42 -24.45
N LEU A 73 -4.33 3.37 -25.35
CA LEU A 73 -4.66 2.26 -26.24
C LEU A 73 -3.53 1.99 -27.23
#